data_AF-A0A2A8INJ3-F1
#
_entry.id   AF-A0A2A8INJ3-F1
#
_cell.length_a   1.000
_cell.length_b   1.000
_cell.length_c   1.000
_cell.angle_alpha   90.00
_cell.angle_beta   90.00
_cell.angle_gamma   90.00
#
_symmetry.space_group_name_H-M   'P 1'
#
loop_
_entity.id
_entity.type
_entity.pdbx_description
1 polymer ?
#
loop_
_entity_poly.entity_id
_entity_poly.type
_entity_poly.pdbx_seq_one_letter_code
_entity_poly.pdbx_strand_id
1 'polypeptide(L)'
;MDILKRPAGSVTAALVLSILYGVIRTEKLETMLNIWAVVGILLLVIAIHELGHVIFGLIGGLQFRFMTVGPITVQKEKGKVRIRENKLWAYFGGVAMLVPPSTVTPNLSKKWAWMTLGGPIVSLLFGITSGYIYMVSYYQYLLYFSVFHLVIFAVTIVPIKGTLMSDGMQFLILIKDDEKAREHLYTIQVSSELFNYKRPKDWDERLVKLSEDKLKENKSIRETMSGLMLVFYARADQEGMERAIPYVEQIVQLPVTKENKFFVSSFHSWYLLYKVLYQVESLSLQEAKKYAKAVTKMDLNGYYRTQGIVKYLEGDMEASCIYMKKAGTELKNAERSEMGYLQLEREWFERLKERVSYDG
;
A
#
# COMPACT_ATOMS: atom_id res chain seq x y z
N MET A 1 2.59 20.55 10.44
CA MET A 1 1.32 19.80 10.58
C MET A 1 1.23 18.50 9.78
N ASP A 2 1.94 18.29 8.65
CA ASP A 2 1.84 17.00 7.92
C ASP A 2 2.63 15.83 8.57
N ILE A 3 3.61 16.10 9.47
CA ILE A 3 4.35 15.06 10.21
C ILE A 3 3.44 14.27 11.17
N LEU A 4 2.49 14.92 11.84
CA LEU A 4 1.52 14.28 12.74
C LEU A 4 0.44 13.47 12.03
N LYS A 5 0.45 13.45 10.69
CA LYS A 5 -0.41 12.56 9.90
C LYS A 5 0.29 11.24 9.57
N ARG A 6 1.60 11.16 9.78
CA ARG A 6 2.38 9.94 9.56
C ARG A 6 2.51 9.17 10.87
N PRO A 7 2.43 7.82 10.83
CA PRO A 7 2.68 6.97 11.98
C PRO A 7 3.86 7.37 12.86
N ALA A 8 5.06 7.52 12.28
CA ALA A 8 6.26 7.79 13.07
C ALA A 8 6.19 9.13 13.81
N GLY A 9 5.73 10.19 13.12
CA GLY A 9 5.57 11.51 13.71
C GLY A 9 4.55 11.52 14.86
N SER A 10 3.40 10.88 14.67
CA SER A 10 2.35 10.81 15.71
C SER A 10 2.78 9.97 16.91
N VAL A 11 3.39 8.80 16.68
CA VAL A 11 3.88 7.91 17.75
C VAL A 11 4.98 8.61 18.55
N THR A 12 5.91 9.29 17.88
CA THR A 12 6.99 10.04 18.54
C THR A 12 6.44 11.18 19.38
N ALA A 13 5.50 11.96 18.83
CA ALA A 13 4.86 13.04 19.57
C ALA A 13 4.09 12.53 20.79
N ALA A 14 3.34 11.45 20.64
CA ALA A 14 2.64 10.81 21.76
C ALA A 14 3.62 10.35 22.85
N LEU A 15 4.74 9.70 22.46
CA LEU A 15 5.77 9.24 23.40
C LEU A 15 6.38 10.39 24.18
N VAL A 16 6.78 11.46 23.50
CA VAL A 16 7.36 12.65 24.13
C VAL A 16 6.36 13.30 25.09
N LEU A 17 5.10 13.47 24.67
CA LEU A 17 4.05 14.04 25.52
C LEU A 17 3.77 13.16 26.76
N SER A 18 3.75 11.83 26.61
CA SER A 18 3.59 10.91 27.74
C SER A 18 4.76 11.00 28.73
N ILE A 19 5.99 11.10 28.24
CA ILE A 19 7.18 11.24 29.09
C ILE A 19 7.14 12.58 29.83
N LEU A 20 6.86 13.68 29.13
CA LEU A 20 6.73 15.00 29.74
C LEU A 20 5.65 15.01 30.83
N TYR A 21 4.49 14.41 30.56
CA TYR A 21 3.43 14.26 31.55
C TYR A 21 3.89 13.45 32.77
N GLY A 22 4.58 12.33 32.55
CA GLY A 22 5.12 11.49 33.63
C GLY A 22 6.23 12.19 34.44
N VAL A 23 7.01 13.08 33.83
CA VAL A 23 8.03 13.88 34.55
C VAL A 23 7.36 14.97 35.39
N ILE A 24 6.30 15.59 34.90
CA ILE A 24 5.51 16.60 35.64
C ILE A 24 4.73 15.94 36.79
N ARG A 25 4.22 14.72 36.57
CA ARG A 25 3.47 13.90 37.53
C ARG A 25 4.27 12.64 37.82
N THR A 26 5.30 12.76 38.65
CA THR A 26 6.27 11.69 38.91
C THR A 26 5.61 10.38 39.36
N GLU A 27 4.49 10.46 40.09
CA GLU A 27 3.67 9.31 40.48
C GLU A 27 3.03 8.55 39.30
N LYS A 28 3.03 9.12 38.09
CA LYS A 28 2.51 8.51 36.85
C LYS A 28 3.61 8.02 35.90
N LEU A 29 4.89 8.32 36.17
CA LEU A 29 5.98 7.99 35.25
C LEU A 29 6.08 6.49 34.98
N GLU A 30 6.06 5.67 36.04
CA GLU A 30 6.09 4.21 35.92
C GLU A 30 4.92 3.66 35.10
N THR A 31 3.70 4.20 35.33
CA THR A 31 2.53 3.84 34.54
C THR A 31 2.72 4.17 33.06
N MET A 32 3.27 5.35 32.73
CA MET A 32 3.53 5.74 31.35
C MET A 32 4.57 4.83 30.68
N LEU A 33 5.65 4.50 31.39
CA LEU A 33 6.67 3.57 30.89
C LEU A 33 6.07 2.17 30.63
N ASN A 34 5.22 1.68 31.53
CA ASN A 34 4.53 0.41 31.35
C ASN A 34 3.59 0.39 30.14
N ILE A 35 2.84 1.48 29.91
CA ILE A 35 2.00 1.61 28.70
C ILE A 35 2.86 1.52 27.44
N TRP A 36 3.99 2.25 27.39
CA TRP A 36 4.88 2.22 26.23
C TRP A 36 5.60 0.90 26.05
N ALA A 37 5.92 0.18 27.13
CA ALA A 37 6.43 -1.18 27.07
C ALA A 37 5.40 -2.13 26.43
N VAL A 38 4.12 -2.05 26.84
CA VAL A 38 3.03 -2.83 26.24
C VAL A 38 2.84 -2.50 24.76
N VAL A 39 2.88 -1.21 24.38
CA VAL A 39 2.84 -0.80 22.96
C VAL A 39 4.02 -1.37 22.18
N GLY A 40 5.23 -1.36 22.76
CA GLY A 40 6.41 -1.97 22.16
C GLY A 40 6.27 -3.48 21.95
N ILE A 41 5.72 -4.19 22.93
CA ILE A 41 5.41 -5.62 22.84
C ILE A 41 4.40 -5.88 21.73
N LEU A 42 3.32 -5.09 21.64
CA LEU A 42 2.32 -5.23 20.58
C LEU A 42 2.95 -5.08 19.17
N LEU A 43 3.79 -4.07 18.97
CA LEU A 43 4.50 -3.87 17.70
C LEU A 43 5.46 -5.03 17.40
N LEU A 44 6.14 -5.56 18.42
CA LEU A 44 7.03 -6.71 18.26
C LEU A 44 6.26 -7.99 17.90
N VAL A 45 5.12 -8.24 18.53
CA VAL A 45 4.22 -9.38 18.24
C VAL A 45 3.77 -9.33 16.78
N ILE A 46 3.33 -8.16 16.31
CA ILE A 46 2.96 -7.94 14.91
C ILE A 46 4.17 -8.18 13.99
N ALA A 47 5.35 -7.67 14.35
CA ALA A 47 6.54 -7.86 13.52
C ALA A 47 6.94 -9.33 13.38
N ILE A 48 6.86 -10.10 14.46
CA ILE A 48 7.14 -11.53 14.46
C ILE A 48 6.09 -12.30 13.64
N HIS A 49 4.82 -11.91 13.73
CA HIS A 49 3.73 -12.45 12.90
C HIS A 49 4.01 -12.22 11.41
N GLU A 50 4.23 -10.96 10.99
CA GLU A 50 4.51 -10.62 9.60
C GLU A 50 5.79 -11.29 9.09
N LEU A 51 6.81 -11.42 9.94
CA LEU A 51 8.03 -12.15 9.61
C LEU A 51 7.76 -13.64 9.35
N GLY A 52 6.78 -14.24 10.03
CA GLY A 52 6.33 -15.60 9.76
C GLY A 52 5.85 -15.76 8.31
N HIS A 53 5.04 -14.82 7.81
CA HIS A 53 4.64 -14.83 6.41
C HIS A 53 5.84 -14.71 5.47
N VAL A 54 6.77 -13.80 5.77
CA VAL A 54 7.99 -13.61 4.96
C VAL A 54 8.83 -14.88 4.93
N ILE A 55 9.09 -15.52 6.06
CA ILE A 55 9.90 -16.75 6.14
C ILE A 55 9.27 -17.86 5.30
N PHE A 56 7.99 -18.14 5.49
CA PHE A 56 7.30 -19.21 4.75
C PHE A 56 7.20 -18.90 3.25
N GLY A 57 6.99 -17.63 2.89
CA GLY A 57 7.00 -17.21 1.50
C GLY A 57 8.37 -17.38 0.84
N LEU A 58 9.47 -17.01 1.52
CA LEU A 58 10.83 -17.22 1.04
C LEU A 58 11.17 -18.71 0.87
N ILE A 59 10.76 -19.56 1.83
CA ILE A 59 10.90 -21.03 1.73
C ILE A 59 10.13 -21.56 0.51
N GLY A 60 8.94 -21.01 0.22
CA GLY A 60 8.15 -21.31 -0.98
C GLY A 60 8.75 -20.79 -2.31
N GLY A 61 9.85 -20.04 -2.25
CA GLY A 61 10.51 -19.43 -3.40
C GLY A 61 9.85 -18.13 -3.90
N LEU A 62 9.03 -17.48 -3.07
CA LEU A 62 8.54 -16.12 -3.33
C LEU A 62 9.64 -15.11 -3.04
N GLN A 63 9.52 -13.92 -3.61
CA GLN A 63 10.49 -12.84 -3.45
C GLN A 63 9.94 -11.77 -2.52
N PHE A 64 10.68 -11.50 -1.43
CA PHE A 64 10.37 -10.41 -0.52
C PHE A 64 10.45 -9.03 -1.22
N ARG A 65 9.41 -8.21 -1.03
CA ARG A 65 9.37 -6.81 -1.48
C ARG A 65 9.46 -5.84 -0.30
N PHE A 66 8.48 -5.88 0.59
CA PHE A 66 8.47 -5.06 1.79
C PHE A 66 7.65 -5.70 2.91
N MET A 67 7.91 -5.24 4.14
CA MET A 67 7.12 -5.52 5.33
C MET A 67 7.01 -4.24 6.13
N THR A 68 5.81 -3.88 6.56
CA THR A 68 5.55 -2.69 7.36
C THR A 68 4.92 -3.07 8.68
N VAL A 69 5.44 -2.53 9.77
CA VAL A 69 4.95 -2.74 11.14
C VAL A 69 5.05 -1.44 11.91
N GLY A 70 3.92 -0.95 12.40
CA GLY A 70 3.85 0.32 13.11
C GLY A 70 4.43 1.47 12.28
N PRO A 71 5.42 2.23 12.81
CA PRO A 71 6.04 3.34 12.10
C PRO A 71 7.17 2.93 11.13
N ILE A 72 7.48 1.64 11.02
CA ILE A 72 8.68 1.15 10.30
C ILE A 72 8.28 0.31 9.10
N THR A 73 8.91 0.57 7.96
CA THR A 73 8.86 -0.29 6.76
C THR A 73 10.26 -0.82 6.48
N VAL A 74 10.38 -2.14 6.36
CA VAL A 74 11.57 -2.84 5.85
C VAL A 74 11.30 -3.20 4.40
N GLN A 75 12.10 -2.72 3.46
CA GLN A 75 11.87 -2.96 2.03
C GLN A 75 13.17 -3.26 1.28
N LYS A 76 13.06 -3.98 0.16
CA LYS A 76 14.17 -4.27 -0.73
C LYS A 76 14.34 -3.12 -1.74
N GLU A 77 15.51 -2.49 -1.70
CA GLU A 77 15.93 -1.41 -2.61
C GLU A 77 17.32 -1.73 -3.18
N LYS A 78 17.46 -1.72 -4.50
CA LYS A 78 18.71 -2.00 -5.23
C LYS A 78 19.36 -3.31 -4.78
N GLY A 79 18.54 -4.34 -4.59
CA GLY A 79 18.96 -5.64 -4.08
C GLY A 79 19.30 -5.71 -2.59
N LYS A 80 19.26 -4.59 -1.85
CA LYS A 80 19.61 -4.51 -0.43
C LYS A 80 18.37 -4.26 0.42
N VAL A 81 18.33 -4.82 1.63
CA VAL A 81 17.27 -4.54 2.60
C VAL A 81 17.53 -3.18 3.25
N ARG A 82 16.51 -2.32 3.30
CA ARG A 82 16.58 -0.96 3.85
C ARG A 82 15.39 -0.69 4.76
N ILE A 83 15.64 0.12 5.78
CA ILE A 83 14.62 0.58 6.73
C ILE A 83 14.15 1.98 6.32
N ARG A 84 12.82 2.18 6.36
CA ARG A 84 12.10 3.39 5.98
C ARG A 84 11.00 3.70 6.98
N GLU A 85 10.53 4.94 6.95
CA GLU A 85 9.34 5.38 7.67
C GLU A 85 8.08 4.82 6.98
N ASN A 86 7.15 4.26 7.76
CA ASN A 86 5.79 4.00 7.29
C ASN A 86 5.04 5.32 7.14
N LYS A 87 4.59 5.62 5.90
CA LYS A 87 3.81 6.82 5.59
C LYS A 87 2.29 6.64 5.72
N LEU A 88 1.81 5.41 5.86
CA LEU A 88 0.39 5.05 5.76
C LEU A 88 -0.10 4.35 7.04
N TRP A 89 -1.08 4.96 7.71
CA TRP A 89 -1.76 4.34 8.85
C TRP A 89 -2.42 3.01 8.53
N ALA A 90 -2.87 2.82 7.29
CA ALA A 90 -3.44 1.57 6.83
C ALA A 90 -2.47 0.38 6.98
N TYR A 91 -1.16 0.62 6.99
CA TYR A 91 -0.13 -0.43 7.15
C TYR A 91 0.41 -0.52 8.59
N PHE A 92 -0.11 0.28 9.53
CA PHE A 92 0.38 0.31 10.90
C PHE A 92 0.24 -1.04 11.61
N GLY A 93 -0.83 -1.77 11.33
CA GLY A 93 -1.16 -3.05 11.96
C GLY A 93 -0.36 -4.26 11.46
N GLY A 94 0.54 -4.10 10.49
CA GLY A 94 1.25 -5.21 9.85
C GLY A 94 0.80 -5.42 8.41
N VAL A 95 1.76 -5.41 7.47
CA VAL A 95 1.57 -5.87 6.09
C VAL A 95 2.90 -6.42 5.57
N ALA A 96 2.91 -7.66 5.09
CA ALA A 96 4.01 -8.24 4.31
C ALA A 96 3.63 -8.41 2.84
N MET A 97 4.51 -7.97 1.94
CA MET A 97 4.36 -8.14 0.49
C MET A 97 5.49 -9.00 -0.06
N LEU A 98 5.10 -10.13 -0.66
CA LEU A 98 5.96 -10.96 -1.47
C LEU A 98 5.36 -11.09 -2.88
N VAL A 99 6.21 -11.39 -3.86
CA VAL A 99 5.77 -11.64 -5.23
C VAL A 99 6.33 -12.94 -5.76
N PRO A 100 5.61 -13.64 -6.67
CA PRO A 100 6.17 -14.79 -7.35
C PRO A 100 7.39 -14.41 -8.20
N PRO A 101 8.35 -15.32 -8.38
CA PRO A 101 9.54 -15.07 -9.20
C PRO A 101 9.24 -14.96 -10.70
N SER A 102 8.15 -15.58 -11.14
CA SER A 102 7.67 -15.58 -12.52
C SER A 102 6.14 -15.63 -12.56
N THR A 103 5.58 -15.18 -13.67
CA THR A 103 4.12 -15.16 -13.86
C THR A 103 3.54 -16.56 -13.97
N VAL A 104 4.29 -17.47 -14.59
CA VAL A 104 4.06 -18.92 -14.55
C VAL A 104 4.90 -19.50 -13.41
N THR A 105 4.33 -19.52 -12.21
CA THR A 105 4.93 -20.22 -11.07
C THR A 105 4.14 -21.51 -10.82
N PRO A 106 4.76 -22.71 -10.95
CA PRO A 106 4.11 -23.96 -10.62
C PRO A 106 3.66 -24.00 -9.17
N ASN A 107 2.47 -24.56 -8.91
CA ASN A 107 1.89 -24.69 -7.58
C ASN A 107 1.78 -23.37 -6.80
N LEU A 108 1.59 -22.23 -7.51
CA LEU A 108 1.51 -20.92 -6.88
C LEU A 108 0.44 -20.84 -5.79
N SER A 109 -0.72 -21.50 -5.97
CA SER A 109 -1.77 -21.59 -4.96
C SER A 109 -1.25 -22.15 -3.63
N LYS A 110 -0.59 -23.32 -3.69
CA LYS A 110 -0.05 -23.98 -2.50
C LYS A 110 1.06 -23.16 -1.85
N LYS A 111 1.94 -22.55 -2.65
CA LYS A 111 3.02 -21.68 -2.15
C LYS A 111 2.46 -20.47 -1.39
N TRP A 112 1.44 -19.82 -1.95
CA TRP A 112 0.76 -18.71 -1.27
C TRP A 112 0.00 -19.17 -0.04
N ALA A 113 -0.67 -20.33 -0.07
CA ALA A 113 -1.32 -20.89 1.11
C ALA A 113 -0.33 -21.03 2.27
N TRP A 114 0.86 -21.60 2.03
CA TRP A 114 1.89 -21.74 3.06
C TRP A 114 2.47 -20.40 3.53
N MET A 115 2.68 -19.43 2.63
CA MET A 115 3.06 -18.06 3.00
C MET A 115 2.04 -17.47 3.98
N THR A 116 0.75 -17.52 3.61
CA THR A 116 -0.35 -17.00 4.42
C THR A 116 -0.41 -17.69 5.78
N LEU A 117 -0.16 -19.00 5.87
CA LEU A 117 -0.20 -19.71 7.14
C LEU A 117 1.03 -19.41 8.05
N GLY A 118 2.11 -18.85 7.50
CA GLY A 118 3.35 -18.59 8.21
C GLY A 118 3.20 -17.69 9.44
N GLY A 119 2.43 -16.60 9.33
CA GLY A 119 2.19 -15.67 10.45
C GLY A 119 1.47 -16.31 11.63
N PRO A 120 0.32 -16.99 11.42
CA PRO A 120 -0.34 -17.78 12.45
C PRO A 120 0.56 -18.85 13.08
N ILE A 121 1.32 -19.62 12.31
CA ILE A 121 2.22 -20.66 12.83
C ILE A 121 3.26 -20.07 13.78
N VAL A 122 3.95 -19.00 13.34
CA VAL A 122 4.97 -18.35 14.17
C VAL A 122 4.34 -17.73 15.41
N SER A 123 3.16 -17.13 15.29
CA SER A 123 2.46 -16.54 16.43
C SER A 123 2.07 -17.58 17.48
N LEU A 124 1.57 -18.74 17.06
CA LEU A 124 1.27 -19.83 17.99
C LEU A 124 2.52 -20.35 18.70
N LEU A 125 3.62 -20.53 17.96
CA LEU A 125 4.89 -21.00 18.50
C LEU A 125 5.44 -20.03 19.57
N PHE A 126 5.49 -18.74 19.26
CA PHE A 126 5.98 -17.72 20.20
C PHE A 126 5.02 -17.54 21.39
N GLY A 127 3.71 -17.65 21.17
CA GLY A 127 2.70 -17.63 22.22
C GLY A 127 2.91 -18.74 23.25
N ILE A 128 3.03 -19.99 22.80
CA ILE A 128 3.22 -21.16 23.68
C ILE A 128 4.58 -21.10 24.39
N THR A 129 5.65 -20.83 23.66
CA THR A 129 7.02 -20.85 24.22
C THR A 129 7.21 -19.75 25.26
N SER A 130 6.77 -18.52 24.99
CA SER A 130 6.83 -17.42 25.97
C SER A 130 5.92 -17.64 27.17
N GLY A 131 4.74 -18.26 26.99
CA GLY A 131 3.84 -18.63 28.08
C GLY A 131 4.47 -19.67 29.01
N TYR A 132 5.15 -20.67 28.44
CA TYR A 132 5.90 -21.66 29.21
C TYR A 132 7.06 -21.01 30.00
N ILE A 133 7.85 -20.13 29.36
CA ILE A 133 8.95 -19.41 30.04
C ILE A 133 8.38 -18.51 31.16
N TYR A 134 7.22 -17.89 30.95
CA TYR A 134 6.53 -17.11 31.99
C TYR A 134 6.19 -17.97 33.22
N MET A 135 5.69 -19.20 33.04
CA MET A 135 5.35 -20.08 34.17
C MET A 135 6.53 -20.38 35.10
N VAL A 136 7.76 -20.29 34.60
CA VAL A 136 8.98 -20.53 35.38
C VAL A 136 9.59 -19.23 35.89
N SER A 137 9.57 -18.17 35.09
CA SER A 137 10.24 -16.89 35.39
C SER A 137 9.37 -15.87 36.13
N TYR A 138 8.04 -15.99 36.03
CA TYR A 138 7.04 -15.02 36.49
C TYR A 138 7.23 -13.58 35.95
N TYR A 139 8.00 -13.41 34.86
CA TYR A 139 8.25 -12.10 34.27
C TYR A 139 7.03 -11.62 33.46
N GLN A 140 6.32 -10.64 33.98
CA GLN A 140 5.00 -10.21 33.48
C GLN A 140 4.98 -9.81 31.99
N TYR A 141 6.07 -9.24 31.46
CA TYR A 141 6.10 -8.88 30.04
C TYR A 141 6.10 -10.12 29.11
N LEU A 142 6.60 -11.28 29.56
CA LEU A 142 6.45 -12.53 28.80
C LEU A 142 5.01 -13.02 28.79
N LEU A 143 4.24 -12.78 29.85
CA LEU A 143 2.80 -13.06 29.86
C LEU A 143 2.09 -12.19 28.81
N TYR A 144 2.35 -10.89 28.77
CA TYR A 144 1.76 -10.00 27.76
C TYR A 144 2.16 -10.42 26.34
N PHE A 145 3.44 -10.70 26.13
CA PHE A 145 3.96 -11.18 24.85
C PHE A 145 3.28 -12.49 24.40
N SER A 146 3.13 -13.45 25.32
CA SER A 146 2.43 -14.72 25.09
C SER A 146 0.97 -14.51 24.72
N VAL A 147 0.24 -13.78 25.56
CA VAL A 147 -1.20 -13.53 25.39
C VAL A 147 -1.46 -12.82 24.06
N PHE A 148 -0.68 -11.79 23.72
CA PHE A 148 -0.85 -11.09 22.45
C PHE A 148 -0.54 -11.97 21.25
N HIS A 149 0.47 -12.85 21.33
CA HIS A 149 0.72 -13.84 20.28
C HIS A 149 -0.41 -14.85 20.10
N LEU A 150 -1.02 -15.31 21.18
CA LEU A 150 -2.19 -16.20 21.11
C LEU A 150 -3.43 -15.48 20.59
N VAL A 151 -3.63 -14.21 20.96
CA VAL A 151 -4.72 -13.37 20.45
C VAL A 151 -4.56 -13.12 18.95
N ILE A 152 -3.38 -12.68 18.47
CA ILE A 152 -3.18 -12.45 17.04
C ILE A 152 -3.31 -13.76 16.24
N PHE A 153 -2.82 -14.89 16.78
CA PHE A 153 -3.05 -16.21 16.19
C PHE A 153 -4.55 -16.50 16.05
N ALA A 154 -5.32 -16.38 17.13
CA ALA A 154 -6.75 -16.67 17.12
C ALA A 154 -7.52 -15.77 16.14
N VAL A 155 -7.22 -14.47 16.10
CA VAL A 155 -7.90 -13.50 15.22
C VAL A 155 -7.56 -13.75 13.75
N THR A 156 -6.34 -14.20 13.43
CA THR A 156 -5.88 -14.37 12.04
C THR A 156 -6.18 -15.76 11.48
N ILE A 157 -6.21 -16.81 12.30
CA ILE A 157 -6.47 -18.18 11.86
C ILE A 157 -7.95 -18.50 11.67
N VAL A 158 -8.84 -17.79 12.38
CA VAL A 158 -10.29 -18.01 12.25
C VAL A 158 -10.75 -17.50 10.88
N PRO A 159 -11.38 -18.34 10.05
CA PRO A 159 -11.66 -18.01 8.66
C PRO A 159 -12.85 -17.03 8.54
N ILE A 160 -12.52 -15.74 8.60
CA ILE A 160 -13.48 -14.64 8.46
C ILE A 160 -13.30 -13.95 7.10
N LYS A 161 -14.43 -13.67 6.45
CA LYS A 161 -14.53 -12.77 5.28
C LYS A 161 -15.08 -11.42 5.75
N GLY A 162 -14.18 -10.46 5.96
CA GLY A 162 -14.54 -9.06 6.24
C GLY A 162 -14.09 -8.13 5.11
N THR A 163 -13.80 -6.88 5.45
CA THR A 163 -13.20 -5.91 4.52
C THR A 163 -11.83 -6.36 4.01
N LEU A 164 -11.09 -7.06 4.87
CA LEU A 164 -9.90 -7.82 4.55
C LEU A 164 -10.15 -9.29 4.89
N MET A 165 -9.45 -10.18 4.19
CA MET A 165 -9.55 -11.60 4.39
C MET A 165 -8.52 -12.05 5.42
N SER A 166 -8.97 -12.72 6.48
CA SER A 166 -8.09 -13.37 7.47
C SER A 166 -7.15 -14.38 6.81
N ASP A 167 -6.00 -14.63 7.43
CA ASP A 167 -5.02 -15.61 6.94
C ASP A 167 -5.62 -17.01 6.83
N GLY A 168 -6.40 -17.42 7.82
CA GLY A 168 -7.11 -18.70 7.79
C GLY A 168 -8.05 -18.81 6.59
N MET A 169 -8.79 -17.75 6.25
CA MET A 169 -9.67 -17.76 5.08
C MET A 169 -8.87 -17.78 3.77
N GLN A 170 -7.80 -17.00 3.66
CA GLN A 170 -6.91 -17.01 2.50
C GLN A 170 -6.29 -18.40 2.28
N PHE A 171 -5.77 -19.02 3.34
CA PHE A 171 -5.25 -20.39 3.32
C PHE A 171 -6.30 -21.39 2.84
N LEU A 172 -7.52 -21.35 3.42
CA LEU A 172 -8.61 -22.27 3.05
C LEU A 172 -9.06 -22.12 1.60
N ILE A 173 -9.00 -20.92 1.03
CA ILE A 173 -9.32 -20.71 -0.39
C ILE A 173 -8.19 -21.29 -1.24
N LEU A 174 -6.94 -20.93 -0.95
CA LEU A 174 -5.79 -21.29 -1.77
C LEU A 174 -5.47 -22.80 -1.75
N ILE A 175 -5.72 -23.49 -0.63
CA ILE A 175 -5.43 -24.92 -0.53
C ILE A 175 -6.41 -25.79 -1.32
N LYS A 176 -7.62 -25.28 -1.61
CA LYS A 176 -8.67 -26.01 -2.34
C LYS A 176 -8.41 -26.11 -3.84
N ASP A 177 -7.59 -25.22 -4.38
CA ASP A 177 -7.20 -25.20 -5.81
C ASP A 177 -8.41 -25.23 -6.77
N ASP A 178 -9.52 -24.63 -6.34
CA ASP A 178 -10.78 -24.53 -7.08
C ASP A 178 -10.90 -23.18 -7.81
N GLU A 179 -12.07 -22.90 -8.40
CA GLU A 179 -12.31 -21.65 -9.12
C GLU A 179 -12.13 -20.40 -8.22
N LYS A 180 -12.49 -20.49 -6.94
CA LYS A 180 -12.28 -19.38 -5.99
C LYS A 180 -10.80 -19.17 -5.72
N ALA A 181 -10.02 -20.25 -5.65
CA ALA A 181 -8.56 -20.16 -5.57
C ALA A 181 -7.98 -19.44 -6.80
N ARG A 182 -8.47 -19.74 -8.00
CA ARG A 182 -8.04 -19.08 -9.24
C ARG A 182 -8.38 -17.59 -9.28
N GLU A 183 -9.59 -17.20 -8.86
CA GLU A 183 -9.98 -15.78 -8.75
C GLU A 183 -9.13 -15.02 -7.73
N HIS A 184 -8.86 -15.67 -6.58
CA HIS A 184 -8.01 -15.08 -5.56
C HIS A 184 -6.56 -14.94 -6.02
N LEU A 185 -6.02 -15.98 -6.68
CA LEU A 185 -4.70 -15.95 -7.29
C LEU A 185 -4.58 -14.88 -8.38
N TYR A 186 -5.60 -14.69 -9.20
CA TYR A 186 -5.62 -13.60 -10.18
C TYR A 186 -5.40 -12.25 -9.49
N THR A 187 -6.11 -11.98 -8.40
CA THR A 187 -5.93 -10.72 -7.63
C THR A 187 -4.49 -10.58 -7.13
N ILE A 188 -3.93 -11.66 -6.58
CA ILE A 188 -2.54 -11.69 -6.09
C ILE A 188 -1.54 -11.46 -7.23
N GLN A 189 -1.75 -12.07 -8.40
CA GLN A 189 -0.88 -11.91 -9.57
C GLN A 189 -0.94 -10.49 -10.12
N VAL A 190 -2.12 -9.88 -10.20
CA VAL A 190 -2.29 -8.48 -10.62
C VAL A 190 -1.52 -7.56 -9.69
N SER A 191 -1.71 -7.70 -8.38
CA SER A 191 -0.93 -6.93 -7.40
C SER A 191 0.57 -7.20 -7.54
N SER A 192 0.97 -8.45 -7.78
CA SER A 192 2.38 -8.80 -7.96
C SER A 192 3.03 -8.11 -9.16
N GLU A 193 2.33 -7.97 -10.29
CA GLU A 193 2.83 -7.22 -11.45
C GLU A 193 2.91 -5.72 -11.17
N LEU A 194 1.92 -5.13 -10.48
CA LEU A 194 1.98 -3.73 -10.06
C LEU A 194 3.18 -3.43 -9.13
N PHE A 195 3.59 -4.42 -8.32
CA PHE A 195 4.77 -4.33 -7.44
C PHE A 195 6.06 -4.88 -8.08
N ASN A 196 6.05 -5.16 -9.39
CA ASN A 196 7.21 -5.66 -10.11
C ASN A 196 8.17 -4.52 -10.46
N TYR A 197 9.47 -4.85 -10.62
CA TYR A 197 10.49 -3.91 -11.08
C TYR A 197 10.45 -3.70 -12.60
N LYS A 198 9.77 -4.60 -13.32
CA LYS A 198 9.56 -4.50 -14.76
C LYS A 198 8.72 -3.28 -15.10
N ARG A 199 9.11 -2.58 -16.16
CA ARG A 199 8.34 -1.48 -16.74
C ARG A 199 6.98 -2.01 -17.24
N PRO A 200 5.88 -1.23 -17.19
CA PRO A 200 4.54 -1.74 -17.50
C PRO A 200 4.38 -2.46 -18.85
N LYS A 201 5.05 -1.99 -19.91
CA LYS A 201 5.02 -2.65 -21.23
C LYS A 201 5.60 -4.08 -21.22
N ASP A 202 6.43 -4.41 -20.23
CA ASP A 202 7.10 -5.71 -20.06
C ASP A 202 6.37 -6.63 -19.05
N TRP A 203 5.19 -6.23 -18.55
CA TRP A 203 4.32 -7.07 -17.71
C TRP A 203 3.72 -8.24 -18.50
N ASP A 204 3.14 -9.23 -17.81
CA ASP A 204 2.53 -10.39 -18.48
C ASP A 204 1.29 -9.99 -19.27
N GLU A 205 1.44 -9.95 -20.59
CA GLU A 205 0.38 -9.62 -21.53
C GLU A 205 -0.86 -10.51 -21.38
N ARG A 206 -0.71 -11.77 -20.93
CA ARG A 206 -1.87 -12.64 -20.67
C ARG A 206 -2.67 -12.14 -19.48
N LEU A 207 -2.00 -11.63 -18.45
CA LEU A 207 -2.65 -11.06 -17.28
C LEU A 207 -3.32 -9.73 -17.62
N VAL A 208 -2.67 -8.89 -18.43
CA VAL A 208 -3.25 -7.64 -18.94
C VAL A 208 -4.53 -7.92 -19.73
N LYS A 209 -4.50 -8.85 -20.69
CA LYS A 209 -5.69 -9.24 -21.47
C LYS A 209 -6.81 -9.83 -20.60
N LEU A 210 -6.46 -10.69 -19.66
CA LEU A 210 -7.42 -11.24 -18.70
C LEU A 210 -8.05 -10.14 -17.84
N SER A 211 -7.27 -9.13 -17.44
CA SER A 211 -7.78 -7.95 -16.75
C SER A 211 -8.73 -7.14 -17.63
N GLU A 212 -8.39 -6.90 -18.90
CA GLU A 212 -9.28 -6.23 -19.86
C GLU A 212 -10.63 -6.94 -20.01
N ASP A 213 -10.63 -8.28 -20.10
CA ASP A 213 -11.86 -9.05 -20.19
C ASP A 213 -12.67 -8.97 -18.90
N LYS A 214 -12.01 -9.03 -17.73
CA LYS A 214 -12.67 -8.88 -16.43
C LYS A 214 -13.23 -7.47 -16.19
N LEU A 215 -12.67 -6.43 -16.81
CA LEU A 215 -13.22 -5.07 -16.75
C LEU A 215 -14.56 -4.93 -17.49
N LYS A 216 -14.86 -5.84 -18.43
CA LYS A 216 -16.16 -5.88 -19.13
C LYS A 216 -17.25 -6.51 -18.26
N GLU A 217 -16.87 -7.27 -17.23
CA GLU A 217 -17.80 -7.76 -16.22
C GLU A 217 -18.22 -6.57 -15.35
N ASN A 218 -19.53 -6.34 -15.18
CA ASN A 218 -20.08 -5.19 -14.43
C ASN A 218 -19.89 -5.37 -12.90
N LYS A 219 -18.62 -5.43 -12.47
CA LYS A 219 -18.17 -5.60 -11.10
C LYS A 219 -17.90 -4.25 -10.43
N SER A 220 -17.87 -4.26 -9.10
CA SER A 220 -17.64 -3.03 -8.35
C SER A 220 -16.23 -2.49 -8.57
N ILE A 221 -16.05 -1.16 -8.50
CA ILE A 221 -14.73 -0.51 -8.62
C ILE A 221 -13.70 -1.07 -7.62
N ARG A 222 -14.17 -1.51 -6.46
CA ARG A 222 -13.32 -2.12 -5.42
C ARG A 222 -12.68 -3.43 -5.89
N GLU A 223 -13.38 -4.20 -6.70
CA GLU A 223 -12.91 -5.49 -7.23
C GLU A 223 -12.05 -5.30 -8.48
N THR A 224 -12.33 -4.26 -9.27
CA THR A 224 -11.67 -4.04 -10.56
C THR A 224 -10.48 -3.09 -10.49
N MET A 225 -10.33 -2.28 -9.43
CA MET A 225 -9.30 -1.23 -9.31
C MET A 225 -7.89 -1.70 -9.69
N SER A 226 -7.39 -2.78 -9.09
CA SER A 226 -6.02 -3.25 -9.36
C SER A 226 -5.86 -3.72 -10.80
N GLY A 227 -6.87 -4.39 -11.36
CA GLY A 227 -6.86 -4.80 -12.77
C GLY A 227 -6.91 -3.61 -13.71
N LEU A 228 -7.71 -2.59 -13.38
CA LEU A 228 -7.77 -1.35 -14.13
C LEU A 228 -6.44 -0.60 -14.11
N MET A 229 -5.78 -0.51 -12.96
CA MET A 229 -4.44 0.07 -12.86
C MET A 229 -3.44 -0.70 -13.74
N LEU A 230 -3.49 -2.04 -13.70
CA LEU A 230 -2.63 -2.88 -14.53
C LEU A 230 -2.80 -2.59 -16.02
N VAL A 231 -4.06 -2.59 -16.49
CA VAL A 231 -4.41 -2.32 -17.90
C VAL A 231 -4.01 -0.91 -18.29
N PHE A 232 -4.37 0.10 -17.49
CA PHE A 232 -4.05 1.49 -17.79
C PHE A 232 -2.56 1.71 -17.95
N TYR A 233 -1.74 1.26 -16.99
CA TYR A 233 -0.29 1.43 -17.07
C TYR A 233 0.33 0.65 -18.23
N ALA A 234 -0.08 -0.61 -18.45
CA ALA A 234 0.45 -1.43 -19.53
C ALA A 234 0.15 -0.81 -20.90
N ARG A 235 -1.12 -0.45 -21.15
CA ARG A 235 -1.54 0.14 -22.43
C ARG A 235 -0.99 1.55 -22.61
N ALA A 236 -0.88 2.35 -21.55
CA ALA A 236 -0.31 3.69 -21.68
C ALA A 236 1.18 3.66 -22.03
N ASP A 237 1.90 2.64 -21.58
CA ASP A 237 3.33 2.46 -21.89
C ASP A 237 3.56 1.81 -23.27
N GLN A 238 2.65 0.93 -23.71
CA GLN A 238 2.72 0.27 -25.02
C GLN A 238 2.24 1.18 -26.17
N GLU A 239 1.17 1.95 -25.94
CA GLU A 239 0.41 2.62 -26.98
C GLU A 239 0.27 4.14 -26.78
N GLY A 240 0.72 4.65 -25.63
CA GLY A 240 0.57 6.05 -25.23
C GLY A 240 -0.67 6.32 -24.37
N MET A 241 -0.56 7.34 -23.52
CA MET A 241 -1.62 7.70 -22.55
C MET A 241 -2.96 8.05 -23.22
N GLU A 242 -2.94 8.67 -24.41
CA GLU A 242 -4.15 8.99 -25.18
C GLU A 242 -4.97 7.76 -25.55
N ARG A 243 -4.32 6.63 -25.86
CA ARG A 243 -5.02 5.38 -26.19
C ARG A 243 -5.50 4.62 -24.96
N ALA A 244 -4.81 4.77 -23.83
CA ALA A 244 -5.16 4.11 -22.57
C ALA A 244 -6.19 4.87 -21.73
N ILE A 245 -6.39 6.17 -21.97
CA ILE A 245 -7.29 6.99 -21.15
C ILE A 245 -8.76 6.52 -21.12
N PRO A 246 -9.35 5.86 -22.16
CA PRO A 246 -10.75 5.43 -22.09
C PRO A 246 -11.04 4.50 -20.91
N TYR A 247 -10.06 3.70 -20.48
CA TYR A 247 -10.16 2.85 -19.28
C TYR A 247 -10.37 3.68 -18.00
N VAL A 248 -9.66 4.80 -17.88
CA VAL A 248 -9.75 5.72 -16.73
C VAL A 248 -11.01 6.59 -16.84
N GLU A 249 -11.36 7.01 -18.05
CA GLU A 249 -12.51 7.89 -18.31
C GLU A 249 -13.82 7.29 -17.80
N GLN A 250 -14.01 5.98 -18.00
CA GLN A 250 -15.18 5.25 -17.49
C GLN A 250 -15.32 5.38 -15.97
N ILE A 251 -14.21 5.41 -15.22
CA ILE A 251 -14.24 5.48 -13.76
C ILE A 251 -14.48 6.90 -13.25
N VAL A 252 -13.88 7.91 -13.88
CA VAL A 252 -14.06 9.30 -13.42
C VAL A 252 -15.45 9.86 -13.69
N GLN A 253 -16.24 9.17 -14.52
CA GLN A 253 -17.67 9.42 -14.72
C GLN A 253 -18.54 8.90 -13.55
N LEU A 254 -18.04 7.97 -12.74
CA LEU A 254 -18.78 7.44 -11.60
C LEU A 254 -18.96 8.51 -10.51
N PRO A 255 -20.10 8.52 -9.79
CA PRO A 255 -20.29 9.42 -8.65
C PRO A 255 -19.26 9.17 -7.55
N VAL A 256 -18.60 10.22 -7.08
CA VAL A 256 -17.63 10.14 -5.97
C VAL A 256 -18.37 10.21 -4.63
N THR A 257 -18.43 9.09 -3.92
CA THR A 257 -19.02 8.94 -2.58
C THR A 257 -17.94 8.84 -1.52
N LYS A 258 -18.28 8.96 -0.23
CA LYS A 258 -17.30 8.77 0.85
C LYS A 258 -16.70 7.36 0.85
N GLU A 259 -17.44 6.36 0.40
CA GLU A 259 -17.04 4.96 0.39
C GLU A 259 -16.10 4.63 -0.78
N ASN A 260 -16.38 5.18 -1.96
CA ASN A 260 -15.58 4.86 -3.16
C ASN A 260 -14.40 5.82 -3.39
N LYS A 261 -14.39 6.99 -2.74
CA LYS A 261 -13.39 8.06 -2.96
C LYS A 261 -11.96 7.54 -2.93
N PHE A 262 -11.69 6.61 -2.02
CA PHE A 262 -10.39 5.98 -1.87
C PHE A 262 -9.96 5.22 -3.14
N PHE A 263 -10.86 4.44 -3.73
CA PHE A 263 -10.59 3.61 -4.90
C PHE A 263 -10.51 4.43 -6.20
N VAL A 264 -11.25 5.54 -6.28
CA VAL A 264 -11.26 6.40 -7.49
C VAL A 264 -10.17 7.48 -7.51
N SER A 265 -9.51 7.72 -6.36
CA SER A 265 -8.58 8.84 -6.15
C SER A 265 -7.47 8.93 -7.21
N SER A 266 -6.76 7.82 -7.46
CA SER A 266 -5.64 7.81 -8.40
C SER A 266 -6.10 8.02 -9.85
N PHE A 267 -7.24 7.46 -10.22
CA PHE A 267 -7.83 7.61 -11.56
C PHE A 267 -8.21 9.07 -11.86
N HIS A 268 -8.78 9.78 -10.89
CA HIS A 268 -9.02 11.22 -11.04
C HIS A 268 -7.74 12.04 -11.18
N SER A 269 -6.66 11.64 -10.49
CA SER A 269 -5.35 12.31 -10.64
C SER A 269 -4.76 12.09 -12.04
N TRP A 270 -4.81 10.85 -12.57
CA TRP A 270 -4.33 10.54 -13.92
C TRP A 270 -5.18 11.17 -15.01
N TYR A 271 -6.50 11.20 -14.84
CA TYR A 271 -7.38 11.85 -15.81
C TYR A 271 -7.14 13.36 -15.90
N LEU A 272 -6.94 14.02 -14.76
CA LEU A 272 -6.59 15.44 -14.76
C LEU A 272 -5.20 15.68 -15.38
N LEU A 273 -4.23 14.82 -15.09
CA LEU A 273 -2.90 14.86 -15.72
C LEU A 273 -3.02 14.72 -17.25
N TYR A 274 -3.79 13.76 -17.74
CA TYR A 274 -4.08 13.58 -19.16
C TYR A 274 -4.68 14.86 -19.77
N LYS A 275 -5.72 15.43 -19.13
CA LYS A 275 -6.36 16.65 -19.63
C LYS A 275 -5.37 17.80 -19.77
N VAL A 276 -4.45 18.00 -18.81
CA VAL A 276 -3.43 19.05 -18.90
C VAL A 276 -2.39 18.76 -19.99
N LEU A 277 -1.98 17.50 -20.14
CA LEU A 277 -0.95 17.14 -21.11
C LEU A 277 -1.43 17.21 -22.56
N TYR A 278 -2.70 16.89 -22.82
CA TYR A 278 -3.21 16.70 -24.18
C TYR A 278 -4.41 17.59 -24.55
N GLN A 279 -5.12 18.16 -23.57
CA GLN A 279 -6.41 18.82 -23.80
C GLN A 279 -6.57 20.12 -22.97
N VAL A 280 -5.47 20.79 -22.60
CA VAL A 280 -5.48 21.92 -21.66
C VAL A 280 -6.36 23.09 -22.14
N GLU A 281 -6.41 23.35 -23.44
CA GLU A 281 -7.22 24.42 -24.04
C GLU A 281 -8.72 24.23 -23.81
N SER A 282 -9.16 22.97 -23.64
CA SER A 282 -10.55 22.61 -23.36
C SER A 282 -10.84 22.41 -21.87
N LEU A 283 -9.81 22.45 -21.00
CA LEU A 283 -9.95 22.15 -19.58
C LEU A 283 -10.31 23.42 -18.79
N SER A 284 -11.55 23.50 -18.33
CA SER A 284 -11.97 24.60 -17.44
C SER A 284 -11.44 24.42 -16.01
N LEU A 285 -11.21 25.54 -15.31
CA LEU A 285 -10.82 25.52 -13.90
C LEU A 285 -11.87 24.83 -13.01
N GLN A 286 -13.17 24.98 -13.31
CA GLN A 286 -14.24 24.32 -12.56
C GLN A 286 -14.17 22.80 -12.72
N GLU A 287 -13.91 22.31 -13.93
CA GLU A 287 -13.73 20.89 -14.20
C GLU A 287 -12.48 20.34 -13.48
N ALA A 288 -11.35 21.05 -13.55
CA ALA A 288 -10.14 20.66 -12.82
C ALA A 288 -10.39 20.56 -11.30
N LYS A 289 -11.10 21.53 -10.71
CA LYS A 289 -11.49 21.52 -9.29
C LYS A 289 -12.42 20.35 -8.96
N LYS A 290 -13.32 19.95 -9.86
CA LYS A 290 -14.19 18.77 -9.68
C LYS A 290 -13.36 17.51 -9.51
N TYR A 291 -12.41 17.23 -10.40
CA TYR A 291 -11.54 16.05 -10.28
C TYR A 291 -10.60 16.15 -9.08
N ALA A 292 -10.05 17.33 -8.79
CA ALA A 292 -9.18 17.53 -7.65
C ALA A 292 -9.85 17.24 -6.29
N LYS A 293 -11.16 17.49 -6.17
CA LYS A 293 -11.93 17.16 -4.96
C LYS A 293 -11.99 15.65 -4.68
N ALA A 294 -11.88 14.81 -5.71
CA ALA A 294 -11.88 13.36 -5.58
C ALA A 294 -10.54 12.80 -5.10
N VAL A 295 -9.42 13.51 -5.36
CA VAL A 295 -8.08 13.06 -5.01
C VAL A 295 -7.81 13.20 -3.51
N THR A 296 -7.36 12.10 -2.89
CA THR A 296 -7.05 12.01 -1.46
C THR A 296 -5.54 12.07 -1.20
N LYS A 297 -5.14 12.31 0.06
CA LYS A 297 -3.73 12.29 0.48
C LYS A 297 -3.14 10.89 0.62
N MET A 298 -3.84 9.84 0.18
CA MET A 298 -3.31 8.47 0.25
C MET A 298 -2.15 8.29 -0.72
N ASP A 299 -2.31 8.79 -1.95
CA ASP A 299 -1.21 9.00 -2.88
C ASP A 299 -0.77 10.47 -2.78
N LEU A 300 0.29 10.71 -2.01
CA LEU A 300 0.82 12.07 -1.83
C LEU A 300 1.38 12.65 -3.13
N ASN A 301 1.96 11.83 -4.01
CA ASN A 301 2.47 12.30 -5.28
C ASN A 301 1.30 12.79 -6.16
N GLY A 302 0.32 11.92 -6.40
CA GLY A 302 -0.87 12.27 -7.17
C GLY A 302 -1.64 13.44 -6.57
N TYR A 303 -1.76 13.51 -5.24
CA TYR A 303 -2.39 14.63 -4.55
C TYR A 303 -1.67 15.96 -4.82
N TYR A 304 -0.36 16.04 -4.56
CA TYR A 304 0.38 17.29 -4.75
C TYR A 304 0.47 17.67 -6.23
N ARG A 305 0.60 16.70 -7.14
CA ARG A 305 0.53 16.93 -8.60
C ARG A 305 -0.80 17.57 -8.98
N THR A 306 -1.92 17.01 -8.50
CA THR A 306 -3.25 17.54 -8.76
C THR A 306 -3.43 18.96 -8.18
N GLN A 307 -2.92 19.25 -6.98
CA GLN A 307 -2.96 20.61 -6.44
C GLN A 307 -2.11 21.59 -7.27
N GLY A 308 -0.93 21.16 -7.74
CA GLY A 308 -0.08 21.96 -8.63
C GLY A 308 -0.80 22.33 -9.93
N ILE A 309 -1.45 21.35 -10.57
CA ILE A 309 -2.28 21.56 -11.76
C ILE A 309 -3.39 22.59 -11.50
N VAL A 310 -4.14 22.45 -10.40
CA VAL A 310 -5.23 23.40 -10.09
C VAL A 310 -4.67 24.81 -9.89
N LYS A 311 -3.54 24.95 -9.21
CA LYS A 311 -2.89 26.25 -8.99
C LYS A 311 -2.37 26.90 -10.27
N TYR A 312 -1.81 26.09 -11.18
CA TYR A 312 -1.45 26.55 -12.52
C TYR A 312 -2.66 27.12 -13.26
N LEU A 313 -3.79 26.40 -13.26
CA LEU A 313 -5.04 26.87 -13.90
C LEU A 313 -5.69 28.08 -13.20
N GLU A 314 -5.33 28.37 -11.95
CA GLU A 314 -5.72 29.59 -11.23
C GLU A 314 -4.83 30.80 -11.59
N GLY A 315 -3.73 30.61 -12.32
CA GLY A 315 -2.70 31.62 -12.54
C GLY A 315 -1.75 31.84 -11.34
N ASP A 316 -1.88 31.02 -10.30
CA ASP A 316 -1.07 31.08 -9.07
C ASP A 316 0.21 30.25 -9.26
N MET A 317 1.14 30.80 -10.05
CA MET A 317 2.38 30.12 -10.45
C MET A 317 3.30 29.81 -9.27
N GLU A 318 3.32 30.68 -8.24
CA GLU A 318 4.11 30.45 -7.03
C GLU A 318 3.59 29.22 -6.26
N ALA A 319 2.29 29.15 -5.99
CA ALA A 319 1.72 27.99 -5.31
C ALA A 319 1.82 26.72 -6.17
N SER A 320 1.65 26.84 -7.49
CA SER A 320 1.85 25.73 -8.43
C SER A 320 3.25 25.14 -8.29
N CYS A 321 4.29 25.99 -8.34
CA CYS A 321 5.68 25.58 -8.19
C CYS A 321 5.94 24.89 -6.83
N ILE A 322 5.39 25.41 -5.74
CA ILE A 322 5.49 24.80 -4.41
C ILE A 322 4.90 23.39 -4.40
N TYR A 323 3.70 23.21 -4.97
CA TYR A 323 3.05 21.90 -5.04
C TYR A 323 3.78 20.93 -5.98
N MET A 324 4.26 21.40 -7.13
CA MET A 324 5.05 20.59 -8.05
C MET A 324 6.37 20.12 -7.42
N LYS A 325 7.04 20.97 -6.63
CA LYS A 325 8.23 20.57 -5.87
C LYS A 325 7.92 19.49 -4.83
N LYS A 326 6.78 19.59 -4.13
CA LYS A 326 6.31 18.54 -3.21
C LYS A 326 5.99 17.24 -3.93
N ALA A 327 5.28 17.30 -5.06
CA ALA A 327 4.97 16.14 -5.89
C ALA A 327 6.23 15.43 -6.37
N GLY A 328 7.20 16.18 -6.91
CA GLY A 328 8.48 15.63 -7.36
C GLY A 328 9.32 15.02 -6.23
N THR A 329 9.24 15.58 -5.02
CA THR A 329 9.89 15.02 -3.82
C THR A 329 9.25 13.69 -3.42
N GLU A 330 7.93 13.60 -3.41
CA GLU A 330 7.23 12.35 -3.11
C GLU A 330 7.44 11.29 -4.19
N LEU A 331 7.49 11.67 -5.47
CA LEU A 331 7.84 10.76 -6.57
C LEU A 331 9.26 10.21 -6.41
N LYS A 332 10.23 11.08 -6.15
CA LYS A 332 11.64 10.69 -5.92
C LYS A 332 11.78 9.74 -4.73
N ASN A 333 10.94 9.90 -3.72
CA ASN A 333 10.90 8.98 -2.59
C ASN A 333 10.25 7.64 -2.97
N ALA A 334 9.17 7.66 -3.76
CA ALA A 334 8.50 6.46 -4.25
C ALA A 334 9.44 5.62 -5.15
N GLU A 335 10.21 6.26 -6.05
CA GLU A 335 11.16 5.60 -6.97
C GLU A 335 12.22 4.74 -6.27
N ARG A 336 12.45 4.93 -4.96
CA ARG A 336 13.33 4.06 -4.17
C ARG A 336 12.82 2.62 -4.05
N SER A 337 11.53 2.39 -4.22
CA SER A 337 10.95 1.04 -4.28
C SER A 337 11.27 0.31 -5.58
N GLU A 338 11.76 1.03 -6.60
CA GLU A 338 12.10 0.52 -7.93
C GLU A 338 10.94 -0.14 -8.68
N MET A 339 9.69 0.10 -8.25
CA MET A 339 8.51 -0.39 -8.97
C MET A 339 8.49 0.19 -10.38
N GLY A 340 8.34 -0.67 -11.39
CA GLY A 340 8.61 -0.28 -12.78
C GLY A 340 7.61 0.73 -13.34
N TYR A 341 6.37 0.76 -12.85
CA TYR A 341 5.37 1.76 -13.25
C TYR A 341 5.80 3.20 -12.88
N LEU A 342 6.68 3.37 -11.89
CA LEU A 342 7.15 4.70 -11.48
C LEU A 342 8.03 5.37 -12.54
N GLN A 343 8.59 4.59 -13.47
CA GLN A 343 9.28 5.15 -14.64
C GLN A 343 8.30 5.96 -15.49
N LEU A 344 7.09 5.44 -15.69
CA LEU A 344 6.06 6.12 -16.48
C LEU A 344 5.49 7.34 -15.72
N GLU A 345 5.30 7.23 -14.41
CA GLU A 345 4.94 8.38 -13.56
C GLU A 345 5.99 9.50 -13.63
N ARG A 346 7.29 9.15 -13.67
CA ARG A 346 8.38 10.10 -13.88
C ARG A 346 8.29 10.75 -15.24
N GLU A 347 8.19 9.98 -16.31
CA GLU A 347 8.08 10.50 -17.68
C GLU A 347 6.90 11.47 -17.81
N TRP A 348 5.72 11.11 -17.27
CA TRP A 348 4.57 12.02 -17.27
C TRP A 348 4.77 13.26 -16.40
N PHE A 349 5.42 13.12 -15.25
CA PHE A 349 5.70 14.25 -14.37
C PHE A 349 6.69 15.25 -15.00
N GLU A 350 7.70 14.77 -15.72
CA GLU A 350 8.63 15.63 -16.47
C GLU A 350 7.90 16.40 -17.58
N ARG A 351 7.07 15.72 -18.38
CA ARG A 351 6.21 16.37 -19.39
C ARG A 351 5.26 17.41 -18.80
N LEU A 352 4.71 17.12 -17.61
CA LEU A 352 3.84 18.07 -16.90
C LEU A 352 4.63 19.30 -16.47
N LYS A 353 5.86 19.13 -15.96
CA LYS A 353 6.71 20.27 -15.60
C LYS A 353 7.02 21.14 -16.80
N GLU A 354 7.36 20.54 -17.94
CA GLU A 354 7.55 21.29 -19.19
C GLU A 354 6.31 22.11 -19.49
N ARG A 355 5.11 21.51 -19.49
CA ARG A 355 3.86 22.22 -19.78
C ARG A 355 3.55 23.36 -18.79
N VAL A 356 3.77 23.13 -17.49
CA VAL A 356 3.46 24.10 -16.43
C VAL A 356 4.55 25.18 -16.28
N SER A 357 5.76 24.92 -16.76
CA SER A 357 6.89 25.86 -16.73
C SER A 357 7.11 26.61 -18.05
N TYR A 358 6.37 26.31 -19.13
CA TYR A 358 6.56 26.93 -20.45
C TYR A 358 5.71 28.20 -20.71
N ASP A 359 4.98 28.70 -19.72
CA ASP A 359 4.28 29.99 -19.80
C ASP A 359 5.02 31.07 -19.00
N GLY A 360 6.33 31.19 -19.20
CA GLY A 360 7.20 32.23 -18.65
C GLY A 360 7.90 33.01 -19.75
#